data_AF-A0A6C0KDB1-F1
#
_entry.id   AF-A0A6C0KDB1-F1
#
_cell.length_a   1.000
_cell.length_b   1.000
_cell.length_c   1.000
_cell.angle_alpha   90.00
_cell.angle_beta   90.00
_cell.angle_gamma   90.00
#
_symmetry.space_group_name_H-M   'P 1'
#
loop_
_entity.id
_entity.type
_entity.pdbx_description
1 polymer ?
#
loop_
_entity_poly.entity_id
_entity_poly.type
_entity_poly.pdbx_seq_one_letter_code
_entity_poly.pdbx_strand_id
1 'polypeptide(L)' 'MLRIIITSLLLVSSIFWGVYPPGDGSPHYLILNYFLPNSNPPNKIIHIILGSLLYIIALLVSHEFI' A
#
# COMPACT_ATOMS: atom_id res chain seq x y z
N MET A 1 3.88 -9.76 20.33
CA MET A 1 2.55 -9.57 19.67
C MET A 1 2.53 -8.35 18.76
N LEU A 2 3.06 -7.19 19.17
CA LEU A 2 3.12 -5.97 18.34
C LEU A 2 3.75 -6.20 16.95
N ARG A 3 4.85 -6.94 16.87
CA ARG A 3 5.51 -7.28 15.58
C ARG A 3 4.54 -7.92 14.59
N ILE A 4 3.80 -8.94 15.04
CA ILE A 4 2.84 -9.66 14.21
C ILE A 4 1.75 -8.72 13.69
N ILE A 5 1.27 -7.79 14.54
CA ILE A 5 0.28 -6.77 14.17
C ILE A 5 0.86 -5.81 13.12
N ILE A 6 2.10 -5.35 13.28
CA ILE A 6 2.75 -4.47 12.31
C ILE A 6 2.97 -5.19 10.98
N THR A 7 3.49 -6.41 11.02
CA THR A 7 3.69 -7.23 9.81
C THR A 7 2.38 -7.50 9.07
N SER A 8 1.29 -7.79 9.79
CA SER A 8 -0.02 -8.01 9.16
C SER A 8 -0.58 -6.75 8.51
N LEU A 9 -0.45 -5.59 9.16
CA LEU A 9 -0.84 -4.30 8.59
C LEU A 9 -0.04 -3.96 7.33
N LEU A 10 1.28 -4.22 7.35
CA LEU A 10 2.15 -3.98 6.20
C LEU A 10 1.83 -4.91 5.02
N LEU A 11 1.54 -6.19 5.28
CA LEU A 11 1.12 -7.15 4.24
C LEU A 11 -0.23 -6.80 3.62
N VAL A 12 -1.22 -6.42 4.44
CA VAL A 12 -2.52 -5.98 3.93
C VAL A 12 -2.33 -4.72 3.08
N SER A 13 -1.50 -3.79 3.55
CA SER A 13 -1.19 -2.56 2.80
C SER A 13 -0.44 -2.85 1.49
N SER A 14 0.48 -3.81 1.47
CA SER A 14 1.19 -4.18 0.24
C SER A 14 0.25 -4.76 -0.81
N ILE A 15 -0.74 -5.57 -0.40
CA ILE A 15 -1.78 -6.10 -1.30
C ILE A 15 -2.69 -4.97 -1.77
N PHE A 16 -3.12 -4.10 -0.85
CA PHE A 16 -3.96 -2.96 -1.14
C PHE A 16 -3.32 -2.07 -2.20
N TRP A 17 -2.07 -1.66 -2.04
CA TRP A 17 -1.38 -0.80 -2.99
C TRP A 17 -0.84 -1.53 -4.23
N GLY A 18 -0.37 -2.77 -4.09
CA GLY A 18 0.33 -3.49 -5.15
C GLY A 18 -0.55 -4.31 -6.10
N VAL A 19 -1.70 -4.79 -5.64
CA VAL A 19 -2.56 -5.71 -6.41
C VAL A 19 -3.82 -5.04 -6.93
N TYR A 20 -4.39 -4.11 -6.16
CA TYR A 20 -5.63 -3.46 -6.55
C TYR A 20 -5.40 -2.54 -7.76
N PRO A 21 -6.20 -2.67 -8.84
CA PRO A 21 -5.99 -1.89 -10.04
C PRO A 21 -6.20 -0.39 -9.76
N PRO A 22 -5.27 0.48 -10.19
CA PRO A 22 -5.50 1.92 -10.17
C PRO A 22 -6.46 2.31 -11.28
N GLY A 23 -7.37 3.23 -10.96
CA GLY A 23 -8.33 3.78 -11.90
C GLY A 23 -9.36 4.67 -11.23
N ASP A 24 -10.19 5.30 -12.05
CA ASP A 24 -11.31 6.12 -11.59
C ASP A 24 -12.31 5.25 -10.83
N GLY A 25 -12.59 5.62 -9.58
CA GLY A 25 -13.44 4.85 -8.66
C GLY A 25 -12.73 3.73 -7.89
N SER A 26 -11.41 3.55 -8.06
CA SER A 26 -10.63 2.68 -7.16
C SER A 26 -10.67 3.20 -5.71
N PRO A 27 -10.61 2.33 -4.69
CA PRO A 27 -10.56 2.78 -3.29
C PRO A 27 -9.45 3.80 -3.02
N HIS A 28 -8.31 3.63 -3.69
CA HIS A 28 -7.15 4.53 -3.62
C HIS A 28 -7.46 5.92 -4.15
N TYR A 29 -8.12 5.98 -5.30
CA TYR A 29 -8.56 7.24 -5.90
C TYR A 29 -9.61 7.93 -5.04
N LEU A 30 -10.57 7.18 -4.47
CA LEU A 30 -11.59 7.75 -3.59
C LEU A 30 -10.99 8.35 -2.32
N ILE A 31 -10.04 7.64 -1.69
CA ILE A 31 -9.31 8.14 -0.52
C ILE A 31 -8.48 9.37 -0.93
N LEU A 32 -7.73 9.29 -2.03
CA LEU A 32 -6.88 10.38 -2.48
C LEU A 32 -7.69 11.63 -2.83
N ASN A 33 -8.80 11.47 -3.54
CA ASN A 33 -9.67 12.59 -3.92
C ASN A 33 -10.43 13.17 -2.73
N TYR A 34 -10.68 12.39 -1.67
CA TYR A 34 -11.23 12.90 -0.41
C TYR A 34 -10.25 13.84 0.30
N PHE A 35 -8.95 13.49 0.35
CA PHE A 35 -7.93 14.31 1.01
C PHE A 35 -7.35 15.42 0.11
N LEU A 36 -7.20 15.14 -1.18
CA LEU A 36 -6.73 16.05 -2.22
C LEU A 36 -7.72 16.04 -3.40
N PRO A 37 -8.73 16.91 -3.38
CA PRO A 37 -9.70 17.04 -4.47
C PRO A 37 -9.02 17.36 -5.80
N ASN A 38 -9.51 16.76 -6.90
CA ASN A 38 -8.98 16.89 -8.27
C ASN A 38 -7.57 16.30 -8.48
N SER A 39 -7.13 15.43 -7.59
CA SER A 39 -5.91 14.65 -7.82
C SER A 39 -6.11 13.66 -8.97
N ASN A 40 -5.07 13.48 -9.78
CA ASN A 40 -5.09 12.48 -10.85
C ASN A 40 -5.13 11.07 -10.25
N PRO A 41 -5.78 10.10 -10.93
CA PRO A 41 -5.74 8.72 -10.50
C PRO A 41 -4.29 8.25 -10.34
N PRO A 42 -3.99 7.52 -9.25
CA PRO A 42 -2.63 7.12 -8.96
C PRO A 42 -2.10 6.20 -10.06
N ASN A 43 -0.88 6.45 -10.53
CA ASN A 43 -0.30 5.72 -11.65
C ASN A 43 -0.04 4.25 -11.28
N LYS A 44 -0.32 3.31 -12.20
CA LYS A 44 -0.04 1.87 -12.05
C LYS A 44 1.38 1.56 -11.60
N ILE A 45 2.36 2.32 -12.10
CA ILE A 45 3.76 2.14 -11.71
C ILE A 45 3.96 2.49 -10.23
N ILE A 46 3.35 3.58 -9.76
CA ILE A 46 3.43 4.01 -8.36
C ILE A 46 2.83 2.95 -7.43
N HIS A 47 1.68 2.38 -7.81
CA HIS A 47 1.03 1.28 -7.09
C HIS A 47 1.94 0.08 -6.88
N ILE A 48 2.59 -0.38 -7.96
CA ILE A 48 3.52 -1.52 -7.91
C ILE A 48 4.72 -1.20 -7.03
N ILE A 49 5.30 0.00 -7.15
CA ILE A 49 6.45 0.42 -6.34
C ILE A 49 6.06 0.45 -4.85
N LEU A 50 4.94 1.08 -4.51
CA LEU A 50 4.45 1.18 -3.12
C LEU A 50 4.15 -0.19 -2.53
N GLY A 51 3.43 -1.05 -3.26
CA GLY A 51 3.14 -2.42 -2.84
C GLY A 51 4.40 -3.22 -2.59
N SER A 52 5.38 -3.13 -3.50
CA SER A 52 6.65 -3.85 -3.39
C SER A 52 7.49 -3.37 -2.19
N LEU A 53 7.57 -2.06 -1.97
CA LEU A 53 8.26 -1.48 -0.82
C LEU A 53 7.63 -1.92 0.50
N LEU A 54 6.29 -1.85 0.60
CA LEU A 54 5.56 -2.28 1.80
C LEU A 54 5.77 -3.77 2.09
N TYR A 55 5.81 -4.60 1.04
CA TYR A 55 6.11 -6.02 1.18
C TYR A 55 7.53 -6.28 1.69
N ILE A 56 8.54 -5.59 1.13
CA ILE A 56 9.94 -5.72 1.58
C ILE A 56 10.06 -5.29 3.05
N ILE A 57 9.42 -4.18 3.44
CA ILE A 57 9.43 -3.71 4.83
C ILE A 57 8.74 -4.73 5.74
N ALA A 58 7.60 -5.31 5.32
CA ALA A 58 6.93 -6.36 6.08
C ALA A 58 7.86 -7.55 6.35
N LEU A 59 8.62 -7.95 5.32
CA LEU A 59 9.55 -9.07 5.39
C LEU A 59 10.72 -8.78 6.35
N LEU A 60 11.32 -7.58 6.26
CA LEU A 60 12.38 -7.14 7.16
C LEU A 60 11.92 -7.11 8.63
N VAL A 61 10.75 -6.52 8.89
CA VAL A 61 10.15 -6.46 10.24
C VAL A 61 9.80 -7.87 10.75
N SER A 62 9.39 -8.79 9.87
CA SER A 62 9.05 -10.15 10.28
C SER A 62 10.26 -10.99 10.68
N HIS A 63 11.44 -10.69 10.13
CA HIS A 63 12.69 -11.46 10.29
C HIS A 63 13.70 -10.79 11.23
N GLU A 64 13.27 -9.82 12.04
CA GLU A 64 14.11 -9.11 13.04
C GLU A 64 15.36 -8.44 12.44
N PHE A 65 15.31 -8.02 11.17
CA PHE A 65 16.33 -7.12 10.63
C PHE A 65 16.20 -5.69 11.17
N ILE A 66 15.05 -5.39 11.80
CA ILE A 66 14.63 -4.13 12.43
C ILE A 66 13.76 -4.50 13.64
#